data_AF-A0ABD0RVM4-F1
#
_entry.id   AF-A0ABD0RVM4-F1
#
_cell.length_a   1.000
_cell.length_b   1.000
_cell.length_c   1.000
_cell.angle_alpha   90.00
_cell.angle_beta   90.00
_cell.angle_gamma   90.00
#
_symmetry.space_group_name_H-M   'P 1'
#
loop_
_entity.id
_entity.type
_entity.pdbx_description
1 polymer ?
#
loop_
_entity_poly.entity_id
_entity_poly.type
_entity_poly.pdbx_seq_one_letter_code
_entity_poly.pdbx_strand_id
1 'polypeptide(L)'
;MILVGDHCQLGPVVMCKKAAKAGLLVVLGIRPIRLQVQYRMHPALSAFPSNIFYEGSLQNGVTAADRIKKGFDFQWPQPDKPMFFYVTQGQEEIASSGTSYLN
;
A
#
# COMPACT_ATOMS: atom_id res chain seq x y z
N MET A 1 -21.29 -14.08 12.04
CA MET A 1 -20.41 -12.89 12.16
C MET A 1 -19.38 -12.95 11.05
N ILE A 2 -19.14 -11.85 10.33
CA ILE A 2 -18.16 -11.77 9.23
C ILE A 2 -17.18 -10.65 9.57
N LEU A 3 -15.89 -10.92 9.48
CA LEU A 3 -14.81 -9.95 9.67
C LEU A 3 -14.04 -9.81 8.36
N VAL A 4 -13.81 -8.57 7.94
CA VAL A 4 -13.06 -8.24 6.71
C VAL A 4 -11.88 -7.37 7.10
N GLY A 5 -10.70 -7.70 6.59
CA GLY A 5 -9.49 -6.95 6.87
C GLY A 5 -8.29 -7.53 6.14
N ASP A 6 -7.16 -6.86 6.30
CA ASP A 6 -5.88 -7.25 5.70
C ASP A 6 -4.76 -6.95 6.70
N HIS A 7 -4.14 -8.03 7.21
CA HIS A 7 -3.09 -7.93 8.22
C HIS A 7 -1.74 -7.48 7.65
N CYS A 8 -1.62 -7.39 6.32
CA CYS A 8 -0.47 -6.80 5.63
C CYS A 8 -0.58 -5.26 5.51
N GLN A 9 -1.70 -4.68 5.93
CA GLN A 9 -1.94 -3.23 5.94
C GLN A 9 -1.84 -2.67 7.37
N LEU A 10 -2.26 -1.41 7.55
CA LEU A 10 -2.17 -0.73 8.83
C LEU A 10 -2.99 -1.45 9.91
N GLY A 11 -2.31 -1.89 10.97
CA GLY A 11 -2.93 -2.27 12.22
C GLY A 11 -3.37 -1.04 13.04
N PRO A 12 -4.01 -1.26 14.19
CA PRO A 12 -4.43 -0.17 15.06
C PRO A 12 -3.24 0.56 15.70
N VAL A 13 -3.36 1.87 15.86
CA VAL A 13 -2.35 2.70 16.52
C VAL A 13 -2.49 2.56 18.03
N VAL A 14 -1.50 1.94 18.68
CA VAL A 14 -1.46 1.78 20.14
C VAL A 14 -0.29 2.57 20.72
N MET A 15 -0.59 3.73 21.32
CA MET A 15 0.42 4.63 21.89
C MET A 15 1.10 4.02 23.14
N CYS A 16 0.35 3.23 23.91
CA CYS A 16 0.88 2.57 25.11
C CYS A 16 1.67 1.31 24.73
N LYS A 17 3.01 1.40 24.78
CA LYS A 17 3.90 0.26 24.49
C LYS A 17 3.62 -0.97 25.36
N LYS A 18 3.22 -0.78 26.63
CA LYS A 18 2.88 -1.90 27.53
C LYS A 18 1.62 -2.63 27.06
N ALA A 19 0.60 -1.89 26.62
CA ALA A 19 -0.64 -2.48 26.09
C ALA A 19 -0.41 -3.20 24.76
N ALA A 20 0.38 -2.62 23.86
CA ALA A 20 0.76 -3.26 22.60
C ALA A 20 1.47 -4.60 22.84
N LYS A 21 2.47 -4.62 23.75
CA LYS A 21 3.21 -5.84 24.11
C LYS A 21 2.35 -6.88 24.85
N ALA A 22 1.33 -6.45 25.59
CA ALA A 22 0.38 -7.33 26.26
C ALA A 22 -0.63 -7.99 25.31
N GLY A 23 -0.48 -7.82 23.99
CA GLY A 23 -1.28 -8.53 23.01
C GLY A 23 -2.57 -7.83 22.62
N LEU A 24 -2.71 -6.51 22.83
CA LEU A 24 -3.88 -5.76 22.31
C LEU A 24 -4.00 -5.82 20.76
N LEU A 25 -2.95 -6.31 20.09
CA LEU A 25 -2.88 -6.57 18.65
C LEU A 25 -3.17 -8.06 18.34
N VAL A 26 -4.28 -8.61 18.83
CA VAL A 26 -4.63 -10.04 18.63
C VAL A 26 -4.94 -10.31 17.16
N VAL A 27 -4.17 -11.19 16.54
CA VAL A 27 -4.59 -11.95 15.37
C VAL A 27 -5.40 -13.15 15.87
N LEU A 28 -6.68 -13.20 15.55
CA LEU A 28 -7.49 -14.39 15.79
C LEU A 28 -6.82 -15.54 15.04
N GLY A 29 -6.47 -16.66 15.69
CA GLY A 29 -5.74 -17.79 15.11
C GLY A 29 -6.46 -18.57 14.00
N ILE A 30 -7.40 -17.92 13.32
CA ILE A 30 -8.21 -18.40 12.21
C ILE A 30 -7.50 -18.00 10.91
N ARG A 31 -7.30 -18.96 10.00
CA ARG A 31 -6.77 -18.66 8.67
C ARG A 31 -7.81 -17.90 7.85
N PRO A 32 -7.52 -16.68 7.36
CA PRO A 32 -8.46 -15.91 6.57
C PRO A 32 -8.61 -16.48 5.15
N ILE A 33 -9.78 -16.28 4.56
CA ILE A 33 -9.99 -16.49 3.12
C ILE A 33 -9.45 -15.24 2.41
N ARG A 34 -8.47 -15.41 1.51
CA ARG A 34 -7.84 -14.31 0.76
C ARG A 34 -8.52 -14.13 -0.59
N LEU A 35 -8.95 -12.90 -0.90
CA LEU A 35 -9.34 -12.51 -2.25
C LEU A 35 -8.09 -12.27 -3.09
N GLN A 36 -7.98 -12.92 -4.25
CA GLN A 36 -6.73 -12.97 -5.00
C GLN A 36 -6.70 -12.05 -6.22
N VAL A 37 -7.82 -11.48 -6.66
CA VAL A 37 -7.86 -10.65 -7.87
C VAL A 37 -8.03 -9.18 -7.50
N GLN A 38 -7.07 -8.34 -7.90
CA GLN A 38 -7.13 -6.90 -7.73
C GLN A 38 -7.71 -6.22 -8.97
N TYR A 39 -8.63 -5.29 -8.77
CA TYR A 39 -9.29 -4.53 -9.83
C TYR A 39 -9.01 -3.03 -9.76
N ARG A 40 -8.07 -2.57 -8.91
CA ARG A 40 -7.85 -1.14 -8.70
C ARG A 40 -6.75 -0.56 -9.59
N MET A 41 -5.56 -1.12 -9.58
CA MET A 41 -4.35 -0.47 -10.09
C MET A 41 -3.85 -1.09 -11.41
N HIS A 42 -3.02 -0.34 -12.14
CA HIS A 42 -2.30 -0.84 -13.33
C HIS A 42 -1.40 -2.03 -12.94
N PRO A 43 -1.23 -3.07 -13.79
CA PRO A 43 -0.40 -4.24 -13.46
C PRO A 43 1.01 -3.89 -12.96
N ALA A 44 1.67 -2.89 -13.57
CA ALA A 44 2.98 -2.40 -13.14
C ALA A 44 3.02 -1.91 -11.68
N LEU A 45 1.94 -1.27 -11.19
CA LEU A 45 1.85 -0.78 -9.81
C LEU A 45 1.63 -1.92 -8.81
N SER A 46 0.91 -2.97 -9.21
CA SER A 46 0.59 -4.13 -8.35
C SER A 46 1.76 -5.09 -8.15
N ALA A 47 2.73 -5.08 -9.05
CA ALA A 47 3.81 -6.06 -9.09
C ALA A 47 4.62 -6.06 -7.78
N PHE A 48 5.04 -4.89 -7.30
CA PHE A 48 5.83 -4.79 -6.07
C PHE A 48 5.01 -5.19 -4.83
N PRO A 49 3.82 -4.61 -4.55
CA PRO A 49 3.04 -5.01 -3.38
C PRO A 49 2.64 -6.49 -3.40
N SER A 50 2.30 -7.04 -4.57
CA SER A 50 1.97 -8.47 -4.72
C SER A 50 3.13 -9.35 -4.27
N ASN A 51 4.33 -9.11 -4.80
CA ASN A 51 5.49 -9.94 -4.51
C ASN A 51 5.97 -9.80 -3.05
N ILE A 52 5.93 -8.58 -2.50
CA ILE A 52 6.49 -8.29 -1.18
C ILE A 52 5.54 -8.66 -0.03
N PHE A 53 4.25 -8.37 -0.17
CA PHE A 53 3.28 -8.54 0.93
C PHE A 53 2.34 -9.72 0.74
N TYR A 54 2.21 -10.25 -0.48
CA TYR A 54 1.25 -11.31 -0.79
C TYR A 54 1.88 -12.49 -1.54
N GLU A 55 3.21 -12.67 -1.48
CA GLU A 55 3.93 -13.83 -2.05
C GLU A 55 3.68 -14.01 -3.56
N GLY A 56 3.38 -12.92 -4.28
CA GLY A 56 3.05 -12.98 -5.71
C GLY A 56 1.66 -13.55 -6.03
N SER A 57 0.83 -13.82 -5.02
CA SER A 57 -0.50 -14.45 -5.22
C SER A 57 -1.59 -13.49 -5.73
N LEU A 58 -1.33 -12.18 -5.79
CA LEU A 58 -2.29 -11.19 -6.27
C LEU A 58 -2.31 -11.15 -7.80
N GLN A 59 -3.45 -11.52 -8.38
CA GLN A 59 -3.74 -11.51 -9.81
C GLN A 59 -4.35 -10.18 -10.26
N ASN A 60 -4.19 -9.84 -11.54
CA ASN A 60 -4.75 -8.63 -12.12
C ASN A 60 -6.09 -8.92 -12.82
N GLY A 61 -7.17 -8.34 -12.31
CA GLY A 61 -8.49 -8.37 -12.95
C GLY A 61 -8.70 -7.27 -13.98
N VAL A 62 -7.68 -6.44 -14.21
CA VAL A 62 -7.66 -5.30 -15.13
C VAL A 62 -6.37 -5.34 -15.93
N THR A 63 -6.45 -4.91 -17.19
CA THR A 63 -5.30 -4.84 -18.10
C THR A 63 -4.59 -3.49 -17.98
N ALA A 64 -3.43 -3.38 -18.63
CA ALA A 64 -2.75 -2.09 -18.80
C ALA A 64 -3.64 -1.06 -19.51
N ALA A 65 -4.34 -1.48 -20.57
CA ALA A 65 -5.24 -0.63 -21.34
C ALA A 65 -6.40 -0.07 -20.51
N ASP A 66 -6.95 -0.88 -19.59
CA ASP A 66 -8.02 -0.45 -18.67
C ASP A 66 -7.57 0.64 -17.68
N ARG A 67 -6.26 0.86 -17.55
CA ARG A 67 -5.66 1.80 -16.60
C ARG A 67 -4.85 2.92 -17.26
N ILE A 68 -5.01 3.10 -18.58
CA ILE A 68 -4.57 4.30 -19.27
C ILE A 68 -5.70 5.34 -19.24
N LYS A 69 -5.40 6.54 -18.73
CA LYS A 69 -6.37 7.63 -18.65
C LYS A 69 -6.52 8.28 -20.04
N LYS A 70 -7.75 8.32 -20.57
CA LYS A 70 -8.06 8.99 -21.84
C LYS A 70 -7.85 10.50 -21.72
N GLY A 71 -7.29 11.12 -22.76
CA GLY A 71 -7.05 12.58 -22.80
C GLY A 71 -6.01 13.05 -21.80
N PHE A 72 -5.11 12.18 -21.35
CA PHE A 72 -4.04 12.50 -20.43
C PHE A 72 -2.69 12.43 -21.15
N ASP A 73 -2.14 13.59 -21.47
CA ASP A 73 -0.84 13.72 -22.12
C ASP A 73 0.23 14.01 -21.07
N PHE A 74 0.83 12.94 -20.54
CA PHE A 74 1.92 13.01 -19.59
C PHE A 74 3.01 12.03 -20.01
N GLN A 75 4.24 12.53 -20.10
CA GLN A 75 5.39 11.73 -20.49
C GLN A 75 6.01 11.06 -19.26
N TRP A 76 5.62 9.82 -19.01
CA TRP A 76 6.28 8.99 -18.02
C TRP A 76 7.73 8.72 -18.40
N PRO A 77 8.69 8.70 -17.44
CA PRO A 77 10.07 8.32 -17.73
C PRO A 77 10.20 6.93 -18.39
N GLN A 78 9.25 6.03 -18.11
CA GLN A 78 9.04 4.76 -18.80
C GLN A 78 7.59 4.74 -19.31
N PRO A 79 7.33 4.86 -20.63
CA PRO A 79 5.99 5.06 -21.17
C PRO A 79 4.96 3.97 -20.82
N ASP A 80 5.41 2.74 -20.59
CA ASP A 80 4.60 1.56 -20.25
C ASP A 80 4.39 1.36 -18.73
N LYS A 81 5.05 2.18 -17.90
CA LYS A 81 5.02 2.07 -16.44
C LYS A 81 4.61 3.42 -15.84
N PRO A 82 3.34 3.57 -15.41
CA PRO A 82 2.83 4.83 -14.87
C PRO A 82 3.28 5.06 -13.42
N MET A 83 4.60 5.00 -13.17
CA MET A 83 5.24 5.21 -11.89
C MET A 83 6.71 5.57 -12.09
N PHE A 84 7.23 6.39 -11.19
CA PHE A 84 8.66 6.64 -11.03
C PHE A 84 8.90 7.11 -9.60
N PHE A 85 10.14 6.98 -9.14
CA PHE A 85 10.59 7.60 -7.91
C PHE A 85 11.39 8.85 -8.29
N TYR A 86 10.87 10.03 -7.94
CA TYR A 86 11.57 11.29 -8.21
C TYR A 86 12.51 11.59 -7.05
N VAL A 87 13.81 11.59 -7.31
CA VAL A 87 14.80 11.88 -6.29
C VAL A 87 14.75 13.37 -5.95
N THR A 88 14.41 13.69 -4.71
CA THR A 88 14.42 15.05 -4.17
C THR A 88 15.41 15.09 -3.00
N GLN A 89 16.38 15.99 -3.10
CA GLN A 89 17.33 16.25 -2.01
C GLN A 89 16.87 17.50 -1.28
N GLY A 90 16.45 17.32 -0.03
CA GLY A 90 15.95 18.38 0.84
C GLY A 90 16.16 18.00 2.31
N GLN A 91 16.23 19.01 3.17
CA GLN A 91 16.33 18.81 4.61
C GLN A 91 14.93 18.81 5.22
N GLU A 92 14.64 17.87 6.11
CA GLU A 92 13.38 17.87 6.87
C GLU A 92 13.37 18.95 7.96
N GLU A 93 12.20 19.53 8.22
CA GLU A 93 11.99 20.50 9.30
C GLU A 93 10.89 20.03 10.27
N ILE A 94 10.93 20.54 11.50
CA ILE A 94 9.90 20.26 12.51
C ILE A 94 8.66 21.13 12.22
N ALA A 95 7.50 20.48 12.10
CA ALA A 95 6.23 21.17 11.90
C ALA A 95 5.79 21.96 13.13
N SER A 96 4.84 22.89 12.96
CA SER A 96 4.33 23.78 14.00
C SER A 96 3.78 23.09 15.26
N SER A 97 3.33 21.83 15.14
CA SER A 97 2.87 21.02 16.28
C SER A 97 3.99 20.44 17.14
N GLY A 98 5.26 20.58 16.74
CA GLY A 98 6.43 20.03 17.43
C GLY A 98 6.54 18.50 17.42
N THR A 99 5.60 17.81 16.78
CA THR A 99 5.47 16.34 16.83
C THR A 99 5.33 15.71 15.43
N SER A 100 5.54 16.51 14.39
CA SER A 100 5.49 16.11 12.97
C SER A 100 6.63 16.76 12.20
N TYR A 101 6.86 16.28 10.98
CA TYR A 101 7.90 16.77 10.07
C TYR A 101 7.28 17.38 8.80
N LEU A 102 8.03 18.24 8.11
CA LEU A 102 7.75 18.76 6.76
C LEU A 102 9.01 18.65 5.88
N ASN A 103 8.82 18.53 4.57
CA ASN A 103 9.86 18.49 3.54
C ASN A 103 9.31 19.15 2.27
#